data_AF-A0A923C9Q0-F1
#
_entry.id   AF-A0A923C9Q0-F1
#
_cell.length_a   1.000
_cell.length_b   1.000
_cell.length_c   1.000
_cell.angle_alpha   90.00
_cell.angle_beta   90.00
_cell.angle_gamma   90.00
#
_symmetry.space_group_name_H-M   'P 1'
#
loop_
_entity.id
_entity.type
_entity.pdbx_description
1 polymer ?
#
loop_
_entity_poly.entity_id
_entity_poly.type
_entity_poly.pdbx_seq_one_letter_code
_entity_poly.pdbx_strand_id
1 'polypeptide(L)' 'RPQAFAGMIEAAGFRRARFTPMTGGVVALHSGWKL' A
#
# COMPACT_ATOMS: atom_id res chain seq x y z
N ARG A 1 -9.23 3.18 3.56
CA ARG A 1 -8.78 1.94 4.25
C ARG A 1 -7.48 1.48 3.61
N PRO A 2 -6.32 1.59 4.26
CA PRO A 2 -5.01 1.34 3.64
C PRO A 2 -4.86 -0.06 3.03
N GLN A 3 -5.44 -1.08 3.65
CA GLN A 3 -5.45 -2.46 3.14
C GLN A 3 -6.16 -2.57 1.77
N ALA A 4 -7.27 -1.85 1.58
CA ALA A 4 -8.00 -1.85 0.32
C ALA A 4 -7.17 -1.20 -0.80
N PHE A 5 -6.47 -0.10 -0.49
CA PHE A 5 -5.58 0.56 -1.45
C PHE A 5 -4.34 -0.28 -1.77
N ALA A 6 -3.77 -0.99 -0.80
CA ALA A 6 -2.73 -1.98 -1.05
C ALA A 6 -3.20 -3.07 -2.03
N GLY A 7 -4.43 -3.57 -1.90
CA GLY A 7 -5.03 -4.50 -2.86
C GLY A 7 -5.17 -3.93 -4.27
N MET A 8 -5.52 -2.64 -4.40
CA MET A 8 -5.54 -1.95 -5.70
C MET A 8 -4.14 -1.84 -6.32
N ILE A 9 -3.12 -1.57 -5.50
CA ILE A 9 -1.71 -1.53 -5.95
C ILE A 9 -1.28 -2.91 -6.45
N GLU A 10 -1.68 -3.99 -5.77
CA GLU A 10 -1.40 -5.35 -6.24
C GLU A 10 -2.11 -5.68 -7.56
N ALA A 11 -3.38 -5.29 -7.69
CA ALA A 11 -4.11 -5.43 -8.95
C ALA A 11 -3.49 -4.63 -10.11
N ALA A 12 -2.77 -3.54 -9.81
CA ALA A 12 -2.01 -2.75 -10.77
C ALA A 12 -0.66 -3.40 -11.19
N GLY A 13 -0.35 -4.61 -10.71
CA GLY A 13 0.83 -5.39 -11.09
C GLY A 13 2.04 -5.19 -10.19
N PHE A 14 1.90 -4.48 -9.08
CA PHE A 14 2.91 -4.46 -8.03
C PHE A 14 2.80 -5.70 -7.16
N ARG A 15 3.91 -6.19 -6.63
CA ARG A 15 3.96 -7.32 -5.71
C ARG A 15 4.42 -6.88 -4.33
N ARG A 16 3.93 -7.61 -3.33
CA ARG A 16 4.23 -7.40 -1.90
C ARG A 16 3.88 -5.96 -1.49
N ALA A 17 2.70 -5.47 -1.88
CA ALA A 17 2.28 -4.12 -1.52
C ALA A 17 2.08 -4.05 -0.01
N ARG A 18 2.84 -3.19 0.66
CA ARG A 18 2.72 -2.93 2.10
C ARG A 18 2.44 -1.46 2.32
N PHE A 19 1.89 -1.17 3.50
CA PHE A 19 1.75 0.20 3.95
C PHE A 19 2.27 0.36 5.36
N THR A 20 2.82 1.54 5.64
CA THR A 20 3.24 1.96 6.97
C THR A 20 2.38 3.13 7.40
N PRO A 21 1.62 3.03 8.52
CA PRO A 21 0.87 4.16 9.05
C PRO A 21 1.83 5.21 9.63
N MET A 22 1.50 6.48 9.43
CA MET A 22 2.23 7.64 9.92
C MET A 22 1.26 8.62 10.57
N THR A 23 1.76 9.46 11.48
CA THR A 23 0.96 10.50 12.16
C THR A 23 -0.33 9.94 12.78
N GLY A 24 -0.24 8.85 13.55
CA GLY A 24 -1.40 8.23 14.20
C GLY A 24 -2.42 7.61 13.24
N GLY A 25 -2.05 7.36 11.98
CA GLY A 25 -2.94 6.77 10.98
C GLY A 25 -3.61 7.78 10.04
N VAL A 26 -3.27 9.07 10.13
CA VAL A 26 -3.73 10.11 9.19
C VAL A 26 -3.13 9.91 7.80
N VAL A 27 -1.88 9.46 7.74
CA VAL A 27 -1.15 9.18 6.49
C VAL A 27 -0.72 7.71 6.46
N ALA A 28 -0.69 7.11 5.27
CA ALA A 28 -0.09 5.80 5.05
C ALA A 28 0.84 5.85 3.84
N LEU A 29 2.10 5.45 4.03
CA LEU A 29 3.06 5.30 2.93
C LEU A 29 2.93 3.91 2.33
N HIS A 30 2.71 3.81 1.02
CA HIS A 30 2.61 2.55 0.29
C HIS A 30 3.90 2.23 -0.46
N SER A 31 4.39 0.99 -0.34
CA SER A 31 5.58 0.51 -1.04
C SER A 31 5.34 -0.87 -1.65
N GLY A 32 5.99 -1.14 -2.78
CA GLY A 32 5.92 -2.38 -3.54
C GLY A 32 6.81 -2.28 -4.78
N TRP A 33 7.03 -3.40 -5.46
CA TRP A 33 7.80 -3.42 -6.72
C TRP A 33 6.97 -4.04 -7.84
N LYS A 34 7.12 -3.51 -9.04
CA LYS A 34 6.48 -4.06 -10.24
C LYS A 34 7.29 -5.26 -10.73
N LEU A 35 6.60 -6.32 -11.15
CA LEU A 35 7.22 -7.45 -11.86
C LEU A 35 7.33 -7.15 -13.35
#